data_AF-A0A5B0RL94-F1
#
_entry.id   AF-A0A5B0RL94-F1
#
_cell.length_a   1.000
_cell.length_b   1.000
_cell.length_c   1.000
_cell.angle_alpha   90.00
_cell.angle_beta   90.00
_cell.angle_gamma   90.00
#
_symmetry.space_group_name_H-M   'P 1'
#
loop_
_entity.id
_entity.type
_entity.pdbx_description
1 polymer ?
#
loop_
_entity_poly.entity_id
_entity_poly.type
_entity_poly.pdbx_seq_one_letter_code
_entity_poly.pdbx_strand_id
1 'polypeptide(L)'
;MQASMRAFGDNFQPEVTDLLSTGWTDSQIREHIKAKYDISVSQQTLTRRKEDWGLILQAADHAAQIEDHIHTYFERGLTYSQIHHALSTSHGYVQSKRTLERKIKSMDLTRRTDDLDNEKIDIDTVVSCIEEIHQTPEGRNAGYRKMRQLLQTKYGLHIHTLTVAMINRTLDPDGVQNRAKRVLKRRVFKTPGPNFIWSADGHDKLKKFGITIYGFIDAWSRKILGLFVHVTNNDPRHIGYYYLQLVKREGGIPRRTTTDKGTETIQLAGHQINLTEEFNHECPDPSQSHLFTKSTHNQKIECLWSQMMKQYNCELINHLFEAIEKDCYDPNDPVEYLLFIYLWVPLLQQGLDDWTNNYNNYKRRWDPKSMLPTRCSAEWCYKYPAEVGGEQGLIRVPQNAVEALEEEFYPEAAEMMDTSPKWFSESIKELQVGMDLTIPPVDIHNVWDTFSLLLQSIRDYDSAWLDDPSNEPSQTFASRAS
;
A
#
# COMPACT_ATOMS: atom_id res chain seq x y z
N MET A 1 76.25 13.28 26.72
CA MET A 1 74.78 13.39 26.93
C MET A 1 74.19 12.04 26.56
N GLN A 2 73.67 11.29 27.53
CA GLN A 2 73.27 9.88 27.40
C GLN A 2 72.15 9.71 26.36
N ALA A 3 72.41 8.94 25.29
CA ALA A 3 71.36 8.41 24.43
C ALA A 3 70.67 7.27 25.18
N SER A 4 69.50 7.55 25.74
CA SER A 4 68.62 6.54 26.34
C SER A 4 68.32 5.46 25.30
N MET A 5 68.80 4.23 25.52
CA MET A 5 68.33 3.05 24.78
C MET A 5 66.80 2.99 24.91
N ARG A 6 66.07 3.15 23.80
CA ARG A 6 64.61 2.96 23.79
C ARG A 6 64.33 1.47 23.99
N ALA A 7 64.00 1.08 25.22
CA ALA A 7 63.53 -0.27 25.51
C ALA A 7 62.09 -0.45 25.02
N PHE A 8 61.73 -1.65 24.57
CA PHE A 8 60.34 -1.99 24.23
C PHE A 8 59.48 -2.03 25.51
N GLY A 9 58.58 -1.08 25.66
CA GLY A 9 57.72 -0.89 26.84
C GLY A 9 56.35 -0.30 26.50
N ASP A 10 55.65 0.23 27.51
CA ASP A 10 54.23 0.62 27.41
C ASP A 10 53.95 1.74 26.40
N ASN A 11 54.98 2.51 26.04
CA ASN A 11 54.91 3.50 24.97
C ASN A 11 54.64 2.90 23.57
N PHE A 12 54.80 1.58 23.39
CA PHE A 12 54.45 0.87 22.15
C PHE A 12 53.05 0.27 22.17
N GLN A 13 52.32 0.34 23.28
CA GLN A 13 50.96 -0.23 23.40
C GLN A 13 50.01 0.30 22.30
N PRO A 14 49.88 1.62 22.04
CA PRO A 14 48.92 2.11 21.05
C PRO A 14 49.21 1.61 19.63
N GLU A 15 50.49 1.56 19.25
CA GLU A 15 50.91 1.11 17.91
C GLU A 15 50.74 -0.41 17.77
N VAL A 16 51.04 -1.20 18.80
CA VAL A 16 50.82 -2.65 18.77
C VAL A 16 49.32 -2.97 18.72
N THR A 17 48.47 -2.23 19.43
CA THR A 17 47.01 -2.36 19.37
C THR A 17 46.48 -2.04 17.97
N ASP A 18 46.97 -0.97 17.33
CA ASP A 18 46.56 -0.59 15.97
C ASP A 18 46.97 -1.65 14.93
N LEU A 19 48.20 -2.15 15.01
CA LEU A 19 48.69 -3.22 14.12
C LEU A 19 47.90 -4.53 14.31
N LEU A 20 47.50 -4.86 15.54
CA LEU A 20 46.64 -6.01 15.80
C LEU A 20 45.23 -5.82 15.22
N SER A 21 44.66 -4.61 15.36
CA SER A 21 43.34 -4.29 14.81
C SER A 21 43.28 -4.35 13.28
N THR A 22 44.43 -4.10 12.62
CA THR A 22 44.61 -4.21 11.18
C THR A 22 45.01 -5.61 10.70
N GLY A 23 45.08 -6.59 11.62
CA GLY A 23 45.26 -8.02 11.30
C GLY A 23 46.70 -8.50 11.18
N TRP A 24 47.68 -7.74 11.70
CA TRP A 24 49.08 -8.13 11.65
C TRP A 24 49.39 -9.27 12.63
N THR A 25 50.20 -10.24 12.19
CA THR A 25 50.69 -11.33 13.04
C THR A 25 51.81 -10.87 13.95
N ASP A 26 52.03 -11.56 15.07
CA ASP A 26 53.13 -11.25 16.00
C ASP A 26 54.50 -11.21 15.32
N SER A 27 54.74 -12.02 14.29
CA SER A 27 55.99 -11.98 13.51
C SER A 27 56.13 -10.67 12.73
N GLN A 28 55.06 -10.23 12.07
CA GLN A 28 55.05 -8.98 11.31
C GLN A 28 55.15 -7.76 12.22
N ILE A 29 54.51 -7.79 13.38
CA ILE A 29 54.62 -6.74 14.40
C ILE A 29 56.08 -6.63 14.88
N ARG A 30 56.74 -7.75 15.14
CA ARG A 30 58.15 -7.78 15.55
C ARG A 30 59.08 -7.28 14.45
N GLU A 31 58.84 -7.64 13.20
CA GLU A 31 59.60 -7.11 12.05
C GLU A 31 59.38 -5.62 11.86
N HIS A 32 58.14 -5.13 12.00
CA HIS A 32 57.80 -3.70 11.91
C HIS A 32 58.49 -2.88 13.00
N ILE A 33 58.46 -3.35 14.25
CA ILE A 33 59.14 -2.67 15.37
C ILE A 33 60.65 -2.65 15.16
N LYS A 34 61.22 -3.77 14.67
CA LYS A 34 62.64 -3.85 14.35
C LYS A 34 63.01 -2.88 13.22
N ALA A 35 62.23 -2.83 12.14
CA ALA A 35 62.51 -1.98 10.99
C ALA A 35 62.34 -0.48 11.30
N LYS A 36 61.33 -0.11 12.08
CA LYS A 36 60.98 1.29 12.35
C LYS A 36 61.76 1.92 13.51
N TYR A 37 62.11 1.12 14.51
CA TYR A 37 62.71 1.62 15.75
C TYR A 37 64.08 1.03 16.08
N ASP A 38 64.59 0.10 15.26
CA ASP A 38 65.85 -0.64 15.47
C ASP A 38 65.87 -1.42 16.81
N ILE A 39 64.70 -1.87 17.26
CA ILE A 39 64.53 -2.63 18.51
C ILE A 39 64.19 -4.09 18.19
N SER A 40 65.02 -5.01 18.66
CA SER A 40 64.76 -6.45 18.55
C SER A 40 63.90 -6.94 19.72
N VAL A 41 62.64 -7.30 19.44
CA VAL A 41 61.69 -7.82 20.44
C VAL A 41 61.57 -9.34 20.31
N SER A 42 61.75 -10.06 21.42
CA SER A 42 61.51 -11.52 21.45
C SER A 42 60.01 -11.83 21.41
N GLN A 43 59.65 -13.03 20.92
CA GLN A 43 58.26 -13.47 20.91
C GLN A 43 57.66 -13.47 22.33
N GLN A 44 58.42 -13.97 23.31
CA GLN A 44 57.99 -14.02 24.71
C GLN A 44 57.76 -12.62 25.29
N THR A 45 58.61 -11.65 24.96
CA THR A 45 58.47 -10.26 25.42
C THR A 45 57.22 -9.61 24.83
N LEU A 46 56.93 -9.84 23.54
CA LEU A 46 55.72 -9.32 22.91
C LEU A 46 54.46 -9.97 23.51
N THR A 47 54.45 -11.29 23.69
CA THR A 47 53.32 -12.01 24.31
C THR A 47 53.06 -11.51 25.72
N ARG A 48 54.10 -11.40 26.57
CA ARG A 48 53.96 -10.89 27.93
C ARG A 48 53.42 -9.46 27.96
N ARG A 49 53.91 -8.59 27.06
CA ARG A 49 53.42 -7.21 26.97
C ARG A 49 51.96 -7.14 26.49
N LYS A 50 51.54 -7.97 25.53
CA LYS A 50 50.13 -8.06 25.13
C LYS A 50 49.23 -8.53 26.29
N GLU A 51 49.75 -9.38 27.16
CA GLU A 51 49.07 -9.82 28.39
C GLU A 51 48.99 -8.67 29.42
N ASP A 52 50.12 -8.01 29.71
CA ASP A 52 50.20 -6.84 30.59
C ASP A 52 49.26 -5.70 30.12
N TRP A 53 49.09 -5.54 28.79
CA TRP A 53 48.21 -4.55 28.16
C TRP A 53 46.75 -5.00 28.01
N GLY A 54 46.39 -6.21 28.45
CA GLY A 54 45.02 -6.74 28.37
C GLY A 54 44.53 -7.07 26.96
N LEU A 55 45.39 -7.04 25.94
CA LEU A 55 45.04 -7.26 24.54
C LEU A 55 44.65 -8.72 24.25
N ILE A 56 45.15 -9.66 25.06
CA ILE A 56 44.78 -11.09 24.98
C ILE A 56 43.36 -11.31 25.50
N LEU A 57 42.99 -10.67 26.62
CA LEU A 57 41.65 -10.77 27.21
C LEU A 57 40.60 -10.13 26.30
N GLN A 58 40.88 -8.94 25.74
CA GLN A 58 39.98 -8.27 24.78
C GLN A 58 39.74 -9.10 23.51
N ALA A 59 40.76 -9.78 22.99
CA ALA A 59 40.61 -10.65 21.83
C ALA A 59 39.77 -11.90 22.13
N ALA A 60 39.90 -12.46 23.35
CA ALA A 60 39.09 -13.58 23.81
C ALA A 60 37.61 -13.17 24.02
N ASP A 61 37.38 -12.02 24.64
CA ASP A 61 36.03 -11.47 24.86
C ASP A 61 35.32 -11.16 23.53
N HIS A 62 36.04 -10.55 22.58
CA HIS A 62 35.48 -10.30 21.25
C HIS A 62 35.17 -11.60 20.50
N ALA A 63 36.02 -12.62 20.62
CA ALA A 63 35.77 -13.93 20.04
C ALA A 63 34.51 -14.60 20.64
N ALA A 64 34.33 -14.52 21.96
CA ALA A 64 33.14 -15.02 22.64
C ALA A 64 31.86 -14.27 22.22
N GLN A 65 31.92 -12.94 22.12
CA GLN A 65 30.80 -12.14 21.62
C GLN A 65 30.42 -12.52 20.18
N ILE A 66 31.40 -12.74 19.30
CA ILE A 66 31.11 -13.19 17.93
C ILE A 66 30.44 -14.57 17.91
N GLU A 67 30.83 -15.49 18.78
CA GLU A 67 30.17 -16.79 18.92
C GLU A 67 28.72 -16.67 19.37
N ASP A 68 28.41 -15.80 20.34
CA ASP A 68 27.03 -15.53 20.77
C ASP A 68 26.16 -14.96 19.65
N HIS A 69 26.70 -14.04 18.85
CA HIS A 69 26.00 -13.50 17.68
C HIS A 69 25.78 -14.56 16.60
N ILE A 70 26.77 -15.43 16.35
CA ILE A 70 26.63 -16.57 15.45
C ILE A 70 25.49 -17.47 15.90
N HIS A 71 25.46 -17.85 17.18
CA HIS A 71 24.41 -18.69 17.75
C HIS A 71 23.03 -18.04 17.60
N THR A 72 22.91 -16.77 18.00
CA THR A 72 21.66 -16.01 17.91
C THR A 72 21.11 -15.93 16.49
N TYR A 73 21.97 -15.63 15.50
CA TYR A 73 21.55 -15.56 14.11
C TYR A 73 21.24 -16.92 13.50
N PHE A 74 21.93 -17.96 13.96
CA PHE A 74 21.67 -19.34 13.58
C PHE A 74 20.27 -19.80 14.05
N GLU A 75 19.94 -19.57 15.33
CA GLU A 75 18.63 -19.89 15.92
C GLU A 75 17.47 -19.14 15.26
N ARG A 76 17.72 -17.91 14.81
CA ARG A 76 16.75 -17.11 14.03
C ARG A 76 16.53 -17.62 12.59
N GLY A 77 17.25 -18.66 12.17
CA GLY A 77 17.07 -19.31 10.88
C GLY A 77 17.68 -18.58 9.69
N LEU A 78 18.57 -17.59 9.90
CA LEU A 78 19.28 -16.90 8.80
C LEU A 78 20.12 -17.92 8.01
N THR A 79 20.36 -17.71 6.71
CA THR A 79 21.31 -18.51 5.91
C THR A 79 22.77 -18.20 6.28
N TYR A 80 23.73 -19.11 6.01
CA TYR A 80 25.16 -18.81 6.26
C TYR A 80 25.62 -17.52 5.57
N SER A 81 25.05 -17.19 4.41
CA SER A 81 25.34 -15.93 3.72
C SER A 81 24.77 -14.72 4.46
N GLN A 82 23.58 -14.84 5.05
CA GLN A 82 22.95 -13.77 5.82
C GLN A 82 23.61 -13.59 7.19
N ILE A 83 24.01 -14.67 7.85
CA ILE A 83 24.79 -14.63 9.09
C ILE A 83 26.12 -13.92 8.83
N HIS A 84 26.82 -14.32 7.75
CA HIS A 84 28.07 -13.66 7.35
C HIS A 84 27.87 -12.16 7.09
N HIS A 85 26.84 -11.80 6.31
CA HIS A 85 26.53 -10.40 6.04
C HIS A 85 26.23 -9.61 7.31
N ALA A 86 25.36 -10.13 8.20
CA ALA A 86 24.99 -9.47 9.45
C ALA A 86 26.19 -9.30 10.41
N LEU A 87 27.05 -10.31 10.51
CA LEU A 87 28.27 -10.23 11.31
C LEU A 87 29.25 -9.21 10.73
N SER A 88 29.42 -9.16 9.41
CA SER A 88 30.34 -8.22 8.77
C SER A 88 29.84 -6.77 8.85
N THR A 89 28.54 -6.53 8.76
CA THR A 89 27.99 -5.16 8.79
C THR A 89 27.75 -4.63 10.21
N SER A 90 27.37 -5.49 11.15
CA SER A 90 26.91 -5.06 12.48
C SER A 90 27.91 -5.36 13.59
N HIS A 91 28.85 -6.30 13.39
CA HIS A 91 29.72 -6.82 14.45
C HIS A 91 31.20 -6.85 14.07
N GLY A 92 31.60 -6.13 13.02
CA GLY A 92 33.01 -6.00 12.62
C GLY A 92 33.68 -7.30 12.18
N TYR A 93 32.90 -8.30 11.74
CA TYR A 93 33.45 -9.60 11.35
C TYR A 93 34.16 -9.53 9.98
N VAL A 94 35.49 -9.52 10.01
CA VAL A 94 36.37 -9.41 8.83
C VAL A 94 36.69 -10.74 8.14
N GLN A 95 36.35 -11.88 8.78
CA GLN A 95 36.72 -13.20 8.27
C GLN A 95 35.82 -13.65 7.11
N SER A 96 36.35 -14.53 6.26
CA SER A 96 35.61 -15.04 5.10
C SER A 96 34.40 -15.89 5.51
N LYS A 97 33.40 -15.99 4.61
CA LYS A 97 32.26 -16.91 4.76
C LYS A 97 32.70 -18.36 5.01
N ARG A 98 33.77 -18.82 4.36
CA ARG A 98 34.31 -20.18 4.55
C ARG A 98 34.85 -20.38 5.97
N THR A 99 35.46 -19.35 6.55
CA THR A 99 35.92 -19.38 7.96
C THR A 99 34.72 -19.44 8.91
N LEU A 100 33.67 -18.66 8.64
CA LEU A 100 32.42 -18.73 9.40
C LEU A 100 31.79 -20.13 9.34
N GLU A 101 31.69 -20.74 8.16
CA GLU A 101 31.13 -22.09 8.02
C GLU A 101 31.91 -23.14 8.80
N ARG A 102 33.25 -23.03 8.85
CA ARG A 102 34.10 -23.88 9.69
C ARG A 102 33.86 -23.65 11.19
N LYS A 103 33.73 -22.38 11.60
CA LYS A 103 33.45 -21.97 12.98
C LYS A 103 32.08 -22.50 13.46
N ILE A 104 31.04 -22.33 12.65
CA ILE A 104 29.70 -22.90 12.90
C ILE A 104 29.78 -24.42 13.08
N LYS A 105 30.56 -25.11 12.24
CA LYS A 105 30.76 -26.56 12.38
C LYS A 105 31.50 -26.94 13.66
N SER A 106 32.50 -26.16 14.10
CA SER A 106 33.19 -26.42 15.37
C SER A 106 32.36 -26.09 16.60
N MET A 107 31.28 -25.31 16.44
CA MET A 107 30.29 -25.03 17.48
C MET A 107 29.16 -26.07 17.51
N ASP A 108 29.28 -27.16 16.74
CA ASP A 108 28.25 -28.21 16.58
C ASP A 108 26.87 -27.71 16.11
N LEU A 109 26.81 -26.52 15.50
CA LEU A 109 25.60 -25.95 14.95
C LEU A 109 25.29 -26.55 13.58
N THR A 110 24.30 -27.45 13.52
CA THR A 110 23.91 -28.13 12.28
C THR A 110 22.43 -27.92 11.94
N ARG A 111 22.11 -27.76 10.65
CA ARG A 111 20.75 -27.42 10.18
C ARG A 111 19.90 -28.62 9.74
N ARG A 112 20.51 -29.81 9.77
CA ARG A 112 19.90 -31.07 9.31
C ARG A 112 19.58 -32.00 10.48
N THR A 113 19.47 -31.45 11.68
CA THR A 113 18.97 -32.17 12.84
C THR A 113 17.46 -31.98 12.88
N ASP A 114 16.74 -33.08 12.73
CA ASP A 114 15.35 -33.17 13.15
C ASP A 114 15.35 -33.65 14.61
N ASP A 115 14.70 -32.91 15.50
CA ASP A 115 14.73 -33.24 16.93
C ASP A 115 14.01 -34.56 17.25
N LEU A 116 13.10 -35.03 16.39
CA LEU A 116 12.51 -36.38 16.48
C LEU A 116 13.51 -37.45 16.01
N ASP A 117 14.19 -37.22 14.88
CA ASP A 117 15.21 -38.16 14.37
C ASP A 117 16.40 -38.33 15.33
N ASN A 118 16.66 -37.31 16.16
CA ASN A 118 17.70 -37.33 17.19
C ASN A 118 17.17 -37.74 18.57
N GLU A 119 15.93 -38.23 18.68
CA GLU A 119 15.27 -38.67 19.93
C GLU A 119 15.30 -37.61 21.05
N LYS A 120 15.38 -36.32 20.69
CA LYS A 120 15.40 -35.21 21.67
C LYS A 120 14.00 -34.85 22.16
N ILE A 121 12.99 -35.18 21.37
CA ILE A 121 11.58 -34.90 21.65
C ILE A 121 10.72 -36.03 21.09
N ASP A 122 9.57 -36.27 21.71
CA ASP A 122 8.57 -37.19 21.17
C ASP A 122 7.60 -36.48 20.22
N ILE A 123 6.89 -37.28 19.41
CA ILE A 123 5.94 -36.75 18.44
C ILE A 123 4.72 -36.10 19.11
N ASP A 124 4.31 -36.58 20.27
CA ASP A 124 3.13 -36.11 20.99
C ASP A 124 3.33 -34.67 21.50
N THR A 125 4.53 -34.36 21.99
CA THR A 125 4.93 -33.01 22.41
C THR A 125 4.95 -32.05 21.22
N VAL A 126 5.43 -32.49 20.05
CA VAL A 126 5.38 -31.68 18.82
C VAL A 126 3.93 -31.39 18.40
N VAL A 127 3.04 -32.37 18.51
CA VAL A 127 1.60 -32.19 18.25
C VAL A 127 1.01 -31.16 19.20
N SER A 128 1.25 -31.28 20.51
CA SER A 128 0.76 -30.33 21.51
C SER A 128 1.27 -28.90 21.26
N CYS A 129 2.55 -28.72 20.90
CA CYS A 129 3.07 -27.41 20.54
C CYS A 129 2.36 -26.80 19.31
N ILE A 130 2.04 -27.62 18.30
CA ILE A 130 1.31 -27.15 17.10
C ILE A 130 -0.14 -26.79 17.47
N GLU A 131 -0.80 -27.56 18.33
CA GLU A 131 -2.14 -27.25 18.85
C GLU A 131 -2.15 -25.91 19.60
N GLU A 132 -1.17 -25.68 20.47
CA GLU A 132 -1.03 -24.41 21.19
C GLU A 132 -0.80 -23.23 20.22
N ILE A 133 0.05 -23.41 19.20
CA ILE A 133 0.24 -22.39 18.16
C ILE A 133 -1.09 -22.08 17.46
N HIS A 134 -1.90 -23.08 17.12
CA HIS A 134 -3.20 -22.87 16.47
C HIS A 134 -4.17 -22.02 17.29
N GLN A 135 -4.06 -22.03 18.62
CA GLN A 135 -4.86 -21.18 19.50
C GLN A 135 -4.41 -19.71 19.52
N THR A 136 -3.25 -19.39 18.93
CA THR A 136 -2.76 -18.01 18.83
C THR A 136 -3.28 -17.31 17.57
N PRO A 137 -3.46 -15.97 17.57
CA PRO A 137 -3.81 -15.22 16.37
C PRO A 137 -2.85 -15.43 15.19
N GLU A 138 -1.56 -15.61 15.48
CA GLU A 138 -0.50 -15.82 14.48
C GLU A 138 -0.52 -17.24 13.88
N GLY A 139 -0.97 -18.22 14.65
CA GLY A 139 -0.93 -19.63 14.28
C GLY A 139 -2.24 -20.17 13.70
N ARG A 140 -3.40 -19.59 14.06
CA ARG A 140 -4.74 -20.05 13.65
C ARG A 140 -4.92 -20.30 12.15
N ASN A 141 -4.24 -19.52 11.31
CA ASN A 141 -4.30 -19.64 9.84
C ASN A 141 -2.93 -19.96 9.21
N ALA A 142 -1.95 -20.37 10.00
CA ALA A 142 -0.59 -20.63 9.53
C ALA A 142 -0.53 -21.90 8.67
N GLY A 143 0.12 -21.81 7.50
CA GLY A 143 0.50 -22.99 6.73
C GLY A 143 1.76 -23.66 7.32
N TYR A 144 2.02 -24.91 6.94
CA TYR A 144 3.11 -25.73 7.50
C TYR A 144 4.51 -25.06 7.52
N ARG A 145 4.83 -24.19 6.54
CA ARG A 145 6.10 -23.44 6.53
C ARG A 145 6.18 -22.41 7.65
N LYS A 146 5.07 -21.68 7.88
CA LYS A 146 4.97 -20.72 8.98
C LYS A 146 4.88 -21.44 10.32
N MET A 147 4.17 -22.56 10.37
CA MET A 147 4.09 -23.42 11.56
C MET A 147 5.48 -23.92 11.98
N ARG A 148 6.28 -24.39 11.02
CA ARG A 148 7.67 -24.79 11.27
C ARG A 148 8.52 -23.64 11.81
N GLN A 149 8.35 -22.42 11.27
CA GLN A 149 9.04 -21.25 11.80
C GLN A 149 8.62 -20.96 13.24
N LEU A 150 7.32 -21.03 13.55
CA LEU A 150 6.80 -20.75 14.89
C LEU A 150 7.29 -21.79 15.91
N LEU A 151 7.35 -23.08 15.53
CA LEU A 151 7.96 -24.13 16.36
C LEU A 151 9.42 -23.81 16.70
N GLN A 152 10.20 -23.39 15.71
CA GLN A 152 11.58 -23.00 15.90
C GLN A 152 11.70 -21.75 16.80
N THR A 153 10.94 -20.69 16.53
CA THR A 153 11.10 -19.41 17.24
C THR A 153 10.49 -19.39 18.63
N LYS A 154 9.42 -20.14 18.89
CA LYS A 154 8.72 -20.16 20.19
C LYS A 154 9.20 -21.28 21.10
N TYR A 155 9.54 -22.44 20.54
CA TYR A 155 9.89 -23.63 21.31
C TYR A 155 11.32 -24.14 21.04
N GLY A 156 12.07 -23.52 20.13
CA GLY A 156 13.42 -23.99 19.76
C GLY A 156 13.42 -25.29 18.95
N LEU A 157 12.26 -25.76 18.48
CA LEU A 157 12.11 -27.08 17.88
C LEU A 157 12.41 -27.08 16.39
N HIS A 158 13.31 -27.96 15.99
CA HIS A 158 13.76 -28.16 14.61
C HIS A 158 13.13 -29.44 14.05
N ILE A 159 11.95 -29.29 13.43
CA ILE A 159 11.20 -30.42 12.86
C ILE A 159 11.23 -30.37 11.33
N HIS A 160 11.25 -31.54 10.70
CA HIS A 160 11.17 -31.72 9.26
C HIS A 160 9.87 -31.17 8.71
N THR A 161 10.01 -30.48 7.57
CA THR A 161 8.90 -29.80 6.90
C THR A 161 7.75 -30.75 6.57
N LEU A 162 8.06 -32.00 6.20
CA LEU A 162 7.05 -33.01 5.90
C LEU A 162 6.28 -33.45 7.15
N THR A 163 6.98 -33.66 8.26
CA THR A 163 6.37 -34.02 9.56
C THR A 163 5.44 -32.91 10.04
N VAL A 164 5.89 -31.65 10.03
CA VAL A 164 5.04 -30.49 10.34
C VAL A 164 3.85 -30.40 9.39
N ALA A 165 4.04 -30.66 8.09
CA ALA A 165 2.95 -30.64 7.11
C ALA A 165 1.92 -31.75 7.36
N MET A 166 2.36 -32.94 7.78
CA MET A 166 1.47 -34.04 8.15
C MET A 166 0.66 -33.69 9.39
N ILE A 167 1.33 -33.29 10.49
CA ILE A 167 0.65 -32.93 11.74
C ILE A 167 -0.32 -31.76 11.51
N ASN A 168 0.12 -30.71 10.80
CA ASN A 168 -0.73 -29.56 10.51
C ASN A 168 -1.93 -29.90 9.61
N ARG A 169 -1.81 -30.92 8.74
CA ARG A 169 -2.93 -31.41 7.93
C ARG A 169 -3.89 -32.26 8.73
N THR A 170 -3.41 -32.99 9.72
CA THR A 170 -4.24 -33.77 10.65
C THR A 170 -5.04 -32.84 11.57
N LEU A 171 -4.40 -31.77 12.09
CA LEU A 171 -5.03 -30.83 13.02
C LEU A 171 -5.92 -29.77 12.33
N ASP A 172 -5.55 -29.30 11.12
CA ASP A 172 -6.32 -28.32 10.34
C ASP A 172 -6.54 -28.81 8.89
N PRO A 173 -7.33 -29.88 8.68
CA PRO A 173 -7.58 -30.43 7.36
C PRO A 173 -8.29 -29.43 6.45
N ASP A 174 -9.25 -28.68 6.98
CA ASP A 174 -10.05 -27.70 6.23
C ASP A 174 -9.20 -26.49 5.81
N GLY A 175 -8.41 -25.91 6.70
CA GLY A 175 -7.53 -24.80 6.36
C GLY A 175 -6.44 -25.22 5.39
N VAL A 176 -5.89 -26.44 5.51
CA VAL A 176 -4.97 -26.99 4.50
C VAL A 176 -5.66 -27.19 3.15
N GLN A 177 -6.88 -27.73 3.12
CA GLN A 177 -7.63 -27.90 1.87
C GLN A 177 -7.97 -26.55 1.23
N ASN A 178 -8.39 -25.57 2.02
CA ASN A 178 -8.70 -24.21 1.56
C ASN A 178 -7.47 -23.52 0.95
N ARG A 179 -6.28 -23.69 1.55
CA ARG A 179 -5.01 -23.20 0.99
C ARG A 179 -4.58 -24.00 -0.26
N ALA A 180 -4.85 -25.30 -0.32
CA ALA A 180 -4.52 -26.16 -1.45
C ALA A 180 -5.39 -25.90 -2.70
N LYS A 181 -6.62 -25.39 -2.52
CA LYS A 181 -7.56 -25.06 -3.61
C LYS A 181 -7.02 -24.02 -4.61
N ARG A 182 -5.90 -23.33 -4.33
CA ARG A 182 -5.29 -22.28 -5.20
C ARG A 182 -6.35 -21.32 -5.76
N VAL A 183 -7.29 -20.90 -4.90
CA VAL A 183 -8.53 -20.21 -5.30
C VAL A 183 -8.25 -18.91 -6.07
N LEU A 184 -7.14 -18.23 -5.76
CA LEU A 184 -6.64 -17.09 -6.53
C LEU A 184 -5.84 -17.55 -7.75
N LYS A 185 -6.53 -18.01 -8.80
CA LYS A 185 -5.95 -18.07 -10.14
C LYS A 185 -5.82 -16.65 -10.67
N ARG A 186 -4.58 -16.15 -10.82
CA ARG A 186 -4.28 -14.88 -11.51
C ARG A 186 -4.87 -14.97 -12.91
N ARG A 187 -5.96 -14.24 -13.18
CA ARG A 187 -6.58 -14.27 -14.50
C ARG A 187 -5.75 -13.45 -15.46
N VAL A 188 -5.59 -14.01 -16.63
CA VAL A 188 -4.81 -13.48 -17.72
C VAL A 188 -5.78 -12.60 -18.52
N PHE A 189 -5.73 -11.29 -18.30
CA PHE A 189 -6.62 -10.33 -18.97
C PHE A 189 -6.09 -10.07 -20.37
N LYS A 190 -6.82 -10.53 -21.40
CA LYS A 190 -6.42 -10.44 -22.81
C LYS A 190 -7.40 -9.53 -23.55
N THR A 191 -6.91 -8.40 -24.01
CA THR A 191 -7.66 -7.40 -24.78
C THR A 191 -6.73 -6.83 -25.86
N PRO A 192 -7.20 -6.55 -27.09
CA PRO A 192 -6.33 -6.11 -28.18
C PRO A 192 -5.66 -4.75 -27.97
N GLY A 193 -6.32 -3.83 -27.28
CA GLY A 193 -5.79 -2.49 -27.02
C GLY A 193 -6.75 -1.62 -26.22
N PRO A 194 -6.51 -0.29 -26.15
CA PRO A 194 -7.39 0.62 -25.44
C PRO A 194 -8.74 0.72 -26.14
N ASN A 195 -9.76 1.13 -25.38
CA ASN A 195 -11.14 1.33 -25.85
C ASN A 195 -11.83 0.06 -26.34
N PHE A 196 -11.26 -1.11 -26.11
CA PHE A 196 -11.98 -2.36 -26.29
C PHE A 196 -12.89 -2.66 -25.09
N ILE A 197 -12.46 -2.31 -23.89
CA ILE A 197 -13.23 -2.53 -22.66
C ILE A 197 -13.03 -1.34 -21.73
N TRP A 198 -14.10 -0.62 -21.43
CA TRP A 198 -14.16 0.28 -20.28
C TRP A 198 -14.85 -0.44 -19.12
N SER A 199 -14.17 -0.49 -17.99
CA SER A 199 -14.62 -1.13 -16.76
C SER A 199 -15.07 -0.05 -15.78
N ALA A 200 -16.28 -0.19 -15.24
CA ALA A 200 -16.90 0.79 -14.36
C ALA A 200 -17.51 0.12 -13.13
N ASP A 201 -17.51 0.83 -12.00
CA ASP A 201 -17.86 0.31 -10.67
C ASP A 201 -17.96 1.44 -9.64
N GLY A 202 -18.66 1.18 -8.54
CA GLY A 202 -18.78 2.08 -7.39
C GLY A 202 -17.88 1.66 -6.23
N HIS A 203 -17.38 2.63 -5.46
CA HIS A 203 -16.56 2.39 -4.27
C HIS A 203 -17.22 2.96 -3.02
N ASP A 204 -17.67 2.05 -2.14
CA ASP A 204 -18.54 2.37 -1.01
C ASP A 204 -17.81 2.65 0.32
N LYS A 205 -16.47 2.68 0.35
CA LYS A 205 -15.73 2.82 1.61
C LYS A 205 -16.04 4.13 2.37
N LEU A 206 -16.40 5.19 1.65
CA LEU A 206 -16.75 6.49 2.22
C LEU A 206 -18.25 6.68 2.44
N LYS A 207 -19.07 5.68 2.10
CA LYS A 207 -20.54 5.79 2.10
C LYS A 207 -21.11 6.10 3.48
N LYS A 208 -20.43 5.65 4.54
CA LYS A 208 -20.77 5.98 5.93
C LYS A 208 -20.65 7.47 6.28
N PHE A 209 -19.93 8.25 5.48
CA PHE A 209 -19.82 9.70 5.60
C PHE A 209 -20.75 10.42 4.60
N GLY A 210 -21.64 9.70 3.91
CA GLY A 210 -22.46 10.27 2.83
C GLY A 210 -21.73 10.49 1.51
N ILE A 211 -20.51 9.96 1.35
CA ILE A 211 -19.68 10.17 0.16
C ILE A 211 -19.51 8.86 -0.60
N THR A 212 -19.73 8.90 -1.90
CA THR A 212 -19.56 7.76 -2.81
C THR A 212 -18.64 8.16 -3.95
N ILE A 213 -17.89 7.19 -4.49
CA ILE A 213 -17.01 7.40 -5.63
C ILE A 213 -17.42 6.42 -6.71
N TYR A 214 -17.61 6.89 -7.93
CA TYR A 214 -17.85 6.03 -9.09
C TYR A 214 -16.70 6.15 -10.09
N GLY A 215 -16.17 5.03 -10.55
CA GLY A 215 -14.95 5.00 -11.35
C GLY A 215 -15.15 4.40 -12.73
N PHE A 216 -14.31 4.85 -13.67
CA PHE A 216 -14.21 4.30 -15.01
C PHE A 216 -12.73 4.13 -15.37
N ILE A 217 -12.36 2.95 -15.88
CA ILE A 217 -10.99 2.63 -16.28
C ILE A 217 -10.97 1.88 -17.61
N ASP A 218 -10.05 2.26 -18.51
CA ASP A 218 -9.74 1.47 -19.68
C ASP A 218 -8.97 0.20 -19.27
N ALA A 219 -9.50 -0.97 -19.59
CA ALA A 219 -9.03 -2.22 -19.02
C ALA A 219 -7.64 -2.66 -19.52
N TRP A 220 -7.24 -2.20 -20.71
CA TRP A 220 -5.96 -2.55 -21.34
C TRP A 220 -4.84 -1.59 -20.96
N SER A 221 -5.02 -0.29 -21.17
CA SER A 221 -4.02 0.73 -20.84
C SER A 221 -3.93 0.95 -19.32
N ARG A 222 -5.03 0.67 -18.62
CA ARG A 222 -5.27 1.03 -17.22
C ARG A 222 -5.28 2.54 -17.01
N LYS A 223 -5.67 3.31 -18.04
CA LYS A 223 -5.95 4.74 -17.92
C LYS A 223 -7.25 4.90 -17.14
N ILE A 224 -7.19 5.64 -16.04
CA ILE A 224 -8.39 6.10 -15.34
C ILE A 224 -9.06 7.11 -16.26
N LEU A 225 -10.27 6.80 -16.69
CA LEU A 225 -11.07 7.68 -17.54
C LEU A 225 -11.78 8.73 -16.68
N GLY A 226 -12.30 8.34 -15.52
CA GLY A 226 -12.90 9.30 -14.61
C GLY A 226 -13.12 8.69 -13.24
N LEU A 227 -13.06 9.54 -12.23
CA LEU A 227 -13.51 9.27 -10.87
C LEU A 227 -14.49 10.40 -10.53
N PHE A 228 -15.70 10.03 -10.15
CA PHE A 228 -16.78 10.96 -9.86
C PHE A 228 -17.15 10.82 -8.40
N VAL A 229 -16.97 11.87 -7.61
CA VAL A 229 -17.36 11.94 -6.21
C VAL A 229 -18.77 12.51 -6.13
N HIS A 230 -19.66 11.82 -5.41
CA HIS A 230 -21.04 12.26 -5.25
C HIS A 230 -21.63 11.77 -3.93
N VAL A 231 -22.79 12.28 -3.55
CA VAL A 231 -23.54 11.83 -2.36
C VAL A 231 -24.33 10.54 -2.57
N THR A 232 -24.42 10.05 -3.81
CA THR A 232 -25.13 8.83 -4.17
C THR A 232 -24.47 8.15 -5.35
N ASN A 233 -24.45 6.81 -5.32
CA ASN A 233 -24.05 5.96 -6.43
C ASN A 233 -25.11 4.94 -6.83
N ASN A 234 -26.34 5.09 -6.32
CA ASN A 234 -27.44 4.17 -6.60
C ASN A 234 -28.40 4.70 -7.68
N ASP A 235 -28.32 5.99 -8.03
CA ASP A 235 -29.17 6.61 -9.07
C ASP A 235 -28.56 6.32 -10.45
N PRO A 236 -29.26 5.61 -11.34
CA PRO A 236 -28.74 5.30 -12.66
C PRO A 236 -28.50 6.53 -13.53
N ARG A 237 -29.13 7.67 -13.22
CA ARG A 237 -28.94 8.90 -13.98
C ARG A 237 -27.52 9.45 -13.85
N HIS A 238 -26.96 9.44 -12.63
CA HIS A 238 -25.58 9.87 -12.41
C HIS A 238 -24.59 9.04 -13.23
N ILE A 239 -24.70 7.72 -13.15
CA ILE A 239 -23.75 6.81 -13.83
C ILE A 239 -23.89 6.89 -15.36
N GLY A 240 -25.12 6.99 -15.85
CA GLY A 240 -25.39 7.19 -17.27
C GLY A 240 -24.83 8.53 -17.78
N TYR A 241 -25.00 9.61 -17.02
CA TYR A 241 -24.48 10.93 -17.36
C TYR A 241 -22.94 10.98 -17.32
N TYR A 242 -22.32 10.40 -16.28
CA TYR A 242 -20.85 10.27 -16.20
C TYR A 242 -20.29 9.56 -17.43
N TYR A 243 -20.94 8.48 -17.85
CA TYR A 243 -20.55 7.76 -19.05
C TYR A 243 -20.64 8.65 -20.30
N LEU A 244 -21.72 9.39 -20.51
CA LEU A 244 -21.85 10.30 -21.65
C LEU A 244 -20.79 11.42 -21.64
N GLN A 245 -20.46 11.98 -20.46
CA GLN A 245 -19.36 12.95 -20.34
C GLN A 245 -18.02 12.35 -20.78
N LEU A 246 -17.75 11.09 -20.44
CA LEU A 246 -16.55 10.38 -20.90
C LEU A 246 -16.58 10.13 -22.41
N VAL A 247 -17.71 9.71 -22.96
CA VAL A 247 -17.88 9.51 -24.42
C VAL A 247 -17.62 10.81 -25.18
N LYS A 248 -18.18 11.93 -24.70
CA LYS A 248 -17.98 13.28 -25.26
C LYS A 248 -16.50 13.67 -25.24
N ARG A 249 -15.83 13.49 -24.09
CA ARG A 249 -14.42 13.86 -23.90
C ARG A 249 -13.45 13.00 -24.72
N GLU A 250 -13.69 11.69 -24.81
CA GLU A 250 -12.84 10.77 -25.56
C GLU A 250 -13.18 10.74 -27.07
N GLY A 251 -14.31 11.34 -27.47
CA GLY A 251 -14.77 11.44 -28.86
C GLY A 251 -15.37 10.15 -29.41
N GLY A 252 -15.88 9.27 -28.53
CA GLY A 252 -16.41 7.97 -28.92
C GLY A 252 -16.68 7.01 -27.76
N ILE A 253 -17.21 5.85 -28.11
CA ILE A 253 -17.54 4.75 -27.19
C ILE A 253 -16.50 3.62 -27.29
N PRO A 254 -16.31 2.83 -26.23
CA PRO A 254 -15.53 1.60 -26.33
C PRO A 254 -16.29 0.53 -27.11
N ARG A 255 -15.58 -0.51 -27.57
CA ARG A 255 -16.23 -1.71 -28.15
C ARG A 255 -17.17 -2.37 -27.14
N ARG A 256 -16.80 -2.34 -25.85
CA ARG A 256 -17.62 -2.86 -24.75
C ARG A 256 -17.46 -2.05 -23.47
N THR A 257 -18.52 -1.99 -22.68
CA THR A 257 -18.47 -1.62 -21.26
C THR A 257 -18.71 -2.85 -20.37
N THR A 258 -18.10 -2.86 -19.19
CA THR A 258 -18.30 -3.90 -18.19
C THR A 258 -18.60 -3.27 -16.84
N THR A 259 -19.68 -3.69 -16.20
CA THR A 259 -20.05 -3.29 -14.83
C THR A 259 -20.40 -4.50 -13.99
N ASP A 260 -20.54 -4.28 -12.69
CA ASP A 260 -21.23 -5.22 -11.82
C ASP A 260 -22.74 -5.21 -12.10
N LYS A 261 -23.42 -6.29 -11.76
CA LYS A 261 -24.87 -6.38 -11.96
C LYS A 261 -25.60 -5.53 -10.92
N GLY A 262 -25.90 -4.29 -11.30
CA GLY A 262 -26.63 -3.32 -10.49
C GLY A 262 -27.71 -2.61 -11.29
N THR A 263 -28.72 -2.08 -10.59
CA THR A 263 -29.78 -1.27 -11.23
C THR A 263 -29.27 0.12 -11.58
N GLU A 264 -28.26 0.59 -10.86
CA GLU A 264 -27.59 1.86 -11.05
C GLU A 264 -26.82 1.93 -12.37
N THR A 265 -26.49 0.80 -13.00
CA THR A 265 -25.70 0.79 -14.26
C THR A 265 -26.55 0.66 -15.52
N ILE A 266 -27.88 0.61 -15.39
CA ILE A 266 -28.81 0.35 -16.49
C ILE A 266 -28.76 1.46 -17.56
N GLN A 267 -28.69 2.73 -17.19
CA GLN A 267 -28.64 3.81 -18.19
C GLN A 267 -27.33 3.84 -18.96
N LEU A 268 -26.18 3.61 -18.29
CA LEU A 268 -24.90 3.41 -18.97
C LEU A 268 -24.99 2.27 -19.98
N ALA A 269 -25.58 1.13 -19.59
CA ALA A 269 -25.76 -0.01 -20.48
C ALA A 269 -26.63 0.35 -21.70
N GLY A 270 -27.75 1.04 -21.47
CA GLY A 270 -28.63 1.53 -22.54
C GLY A 270 -27.91 2.45 -23.52
N HIS A 271 -27.19 3.46 -23.01
CA HIS A 271 -26.42 4.39 -23.85
C HIS A 271 -25.32 3.69 -24.66
N GLN A 272 -24.60 2.74 -24.06
CA GLN A 272 -23.62 1.95 -24.81
C GLN A 272 -24.29 1.16 -25.94
N ILE A 273 -25.42 0.49 -25.67
CA ILE A 273 -26.12 -0.32 -26.68
C ILE A 273 -26.63 0.56 -27.82
N ASN A 274 -27.31 1.66 -27.51
CA ASN A 274 -27.88 2.58 -28.49
C ASN A 274 -26.80 3.17 -29.39
N LEU A 275 -25.72 3.71 -28.81
CA LEU A 275 -24.61 4.28 -29.58
C LEU A 275 -23.85 3.20 -30.36
N THR A 276 -23.80 1.96 -29.89
CA THR A 276 -23.20 0.85 -30.65
C THR A 276 -24.05 0.50 -31.86
N GLU A 277 -25.37 0.41 -31.69
CA GLU A 277 -26.31 0.13 -32.78
C GLU A 277 -26.20 1.19 -33.89
N GLU A 278 -26.09 2.45 -33.51
CA GLU A 278 -26.01 3.56 -34.46
C GLU A 278 -24.63 3.69 -35.13
N PHE A 279 -23.52 3.56 -34.37
CA PHE A 279 -22.19 3.94 -34.86
C PHE A 279 -21.21 2.78 -35.06
N ASN A 280 -21.53 1.55 -34.63
CA ASN A 280 -20.68 0.38 -34.79
C ASN A 280 -21.33 -0.70 -35.67
N HIS A 281 -21.48 -0.40 -36.97
CA HIS A 281 -22.11 -1.31 -37.94
C HIS A 281 -21.42 -2.67 -38.10
N GLU A 282 -20.18 -2.82 -37.62
CA GLU A 282 -19.46 -4.10 -37.58
C GLU A 282 -19.94 -5.02 -36.44
N CYS A 283 -20.72 -4.50 -35.49
CA CYS A 283 -21.27 -5.26 -34.37
C CYS A 283 -22.53 -6.01 -34.81
N PRO A 284 -22.54 -7.36 -34.80
CA PRO A 284 -23.73 -8.12 -35.20
C PRO A 284 -24.88 -8.02 -34.20
N ASP A 285 -24.56 -7.79 -32.93
CA ASP A 285 -25.53 -7.70 -31.85
C ASP A 285 -25.10 -6.60 -30.85
N PRO A 286 -25.66 -5.38 -31.00
CA PRO A 286 -25.39 -4.26 -30.11
C PRO A 286 -25.72 -4.56 -28.64
N SER A 287 -26.64 -5.49 -28.33
CA SER A 287 -26.97 -5.84 -26.94
C SER A 287 -25.79 -6.45 -26.18
N GLN A 288 -24.80 -7.00 -26.89
CA GLN A 288 -23.57 -7.56 -26.33
C GLN A 288 -22.45 -6.54 -26.13
N SER A 289 -22.72 -5.26 -26.39
CA SER A 289 -21.77 -4.16 -26.15
C SER A 289 -21.68 -3.78 -24.68
N HIS A 290 -22.66 -4.13 -23.86
CA HIS A 290 -22.57 -4.06 -22.40
C HIS A 290 -22.53 -5.44 -21.77
N LEU A 291 -21.65 -5.66 -20.80
CA LEU A 291 -21.55 -6.91 -20.07
C LEU A 291 -21.67 -6.70 -18.57
N PHE A 292 -22.72 -7.27 -17.98
CA PHE A 292 -22.80 -7.45 -16.53
C PHE A 292 -21.87 -8.60 -16.10
N THR A 293 -20.95 -8.27 -15.21
CA THR A 293 -19.99 -9.21 -14.64
C THR A 293 -20.22 -9.37 -13.14
N LYS A 294 -19.61 -10.40 -12.54
CA LYS A 294 -19.51 -10.48 -11.08
C LYS A 294 -18.35 -9.59 -10.64
N SER A 295 -18.40 -8.93 -9.49
CA SER A 295 -17.29 -8.15 -8.89
C SER A 295 -15.90 -8.79 -9.07
N THR A 296 -15.78 -10.09 -8.75
CA THR A 296 -14.54 -10.89 -8.93
C THR A 296 -13.97 -10.93 -10.36
N HIS A 297 -14.75 -10.56 -11.36
CA HIS A 297 -14.40 -10.50 -12.77
C HIS A 297 -14.10 -9.06 -13.23
N ASN A 298 -14.57 -8.03 -12.51
CA ASN A 298 -14.30 -6.61 -12.75
C ASN A 298 -12.91 -6.19 -12.22
N GLN A 299 -11.89 -7.00 -12.53
CA GLN A 299 -10.60 -6.97 -11.83
C GLN A 299 -9.80 -5.67 -11.99
N LYS A 300 -10.07 -4.89 -13.04
CA LYS A 300 -9.28 -3.69 -13.34
C LYS A 300 -9.66 -2.52 -12.46
N ILE A 301 -10.95 -2.30 -12.28
CA ILE A 301 -11.43 -1.28 -11.37
C ILE A 301 -11.23 -1.68 -9.90
N GLU A 302 -11.36 -2.96 -9.56
CA GLU A 302 -10.98 -3.46 -8.23
C GLU A 302 -9.48 -3.25 -7.92
N CYS A 303 -8.63 -3.45 -8.93
CA CYS A 303 -7.21 -3.12 -8.81
C CYS A 303 -6.99 -1.60 -8.67
N LEU A 304 -7.79 -0.78 -9.35
CA LEU A 304 -7.76 0.68 -9.21
C LEU A 304 -8.11 1.10 -7.78
N TRP A 305 -9.18 0.57 -7.21
CA TRP A 305 -9.58 0.83 -5.82
C TRP A 305 -8.48 0.49 -4.83
N SER A 306 -7.81 -0.66 -4.99
CA SER A 306 -6.67 -1.01 -4.16
C SER A 306 -5.52 -0.01 -4.28
N GLN A 307 -5.28 0.57 -5.45
CA GLN A 307 -4.23 1.57 -5.67
C GLN A 307 -4.62 2.93 -5.08
N MET A 308 -5.85 3.40 -5.31
CA MET A 308 -6.38 4.64 -4.71
C MET A 308 -6.27 4.58 -3.19
N MET A 309 -6.67 3.45 -2.59
CA MET A 309 -6.58 3.22 -1.15
C MET A 309 -5.17 3.28 -0.58
N LYS A 310 -4.16 2.86 -1.35
CA LYS A 310 -2.76 2.83 -0.91
C LYS A 310 -2.01 4.13 -1.13
N GLN A 311 -2.41 4.90 -2.16
CA GLN A 311 -1.60 6.02 -2.65
C GLN A 311 -2.23 7.39 -2.37
N TYR A 312 -3.55 7.46 -2.28
CA TYR A 312 -4.28 8.72 -2.14
C TYR A 312 -5.06 8.76 -0.82
N ASN A 313 -5.85 7.71 -0.57
CA ASN A 313 -6.85 7.73 0.49
C ASN A 313 -6.30 7.42 1.90
N CYS A 314 -5.04 7.00 2.09
CA CYS A 314 -4.60 6.52 3.41
C CYS A 314 -4.62 7.64 4.47
N GLU A 315 -3.99 8.78 4.21
CA GLU A 315 -3.94 9.90 5.15
C GLU A 315 -5.30 10.63 5.24
N LEU A 316 -5.94 10.83 4.09
CA LEU A 316 -7.23 11.52 4.03
C LEU A 316 -8.33 10.77 4.80
N ILE A 317 -8.39 9.44 4.66
CA ILE A 317 -9.37 8.63 5.39
C ILE A 317 -9.02 8.61 6.88
N ASN A 318 -7.75 8.57 7.25
CA ASN A 318 -7.37 8.66 8.65
C ASN A 318 -7.86 9.98 9.26
N HIS A 319 -7.67 11.12 8.59
CA HIS A 319 -8.19 12.41 9.06
C HIS A 319 -9.72 12.41 9.23
N LEU A 320 -10.47 11.82 8.30
CA LEU A 320 -11.93 11.70 8.40
C LEU A 320 -12.37 10.82 9.57
N PHE A 321 -11.69 9.70 9.81
CA PHE A 321 -12.00 8.82 10.94
C PHE A 321 -11.60 9.45 12.27
N GLU A 322 -10.44 10.11 12.36
CA GLU A 322 -10.00 10.82 13.56
C GLU A 322 -10.95 11.96 13.95
N ALA A 323 -11.51 12.68 12.98
CA ALA A 323 -12.46 13.75 13.24
C ALA A 323 -13.76 13.23 13.87
N ILE A 324 -14.24 12.06 13.44
CA ILE A 324 -15.37 11.37 14.11
C ILE A 324 -14.96 10.92 15.52
N GLU A 325 -13.80 10.30 15.69
CA GLU A 325 -13.35 9.84 17.01
C GLU A 325 -13.16 10.98 18.03
N LYS A 326 -12.89 12.19 17.55
CA LYS A 326 -12.73 13.41 18.36
C LYS A 326 -14.02 14.23 18.49
N ASP A 327 -15.17 13.70 18.05
CA ASP A 327 -16.48 14.38 18.05
C ASP A 327 -16.44 15.78 17.39
N CYS A 328 -15.62 15.97 16.35
CA CYS A 328 -15.52 17.24 15.61
C CYS A 328 -16.65 17.44 14.59
N TYR A 329 -17.45 16.39 14.34
CA TYR A 329 -18.52 16.34 13.35
C TYR A 329 -19.58 15.32 13.76
N ASP A 330 -20.84 15.72 13.84
CA ASP A 330 -21.99 14.82 14.02
C ASP A 330 -22.73 14.60 12.68
N PRO A 331 -22.65 13.39 12.08
CA PRO A 331 -23.39 13.09 10.85
C PRO A 331 -24.91 13.03 11.03
N ASN A 332 -25.42 13.06 12.26
CA ASN A 332 -26.86 13.09 12.53
C ASN A 332 -27.40 14.52 12.68
N ASP A 333 -26.53 15.53 12.80
CA ASP A 333 -26.92 16.93 12.72
C ASP A 333 -27.05 17.33 11.23
N PRO A 334 -28.25 17.71 10.75
CA PRO A 334 -28.45 17.99 9.34
C PRO A 334 -27.61 19.16 8.79
N VAL A 335 -27.34 20.18 9.62
CA VAL A 335 -26.55 21.35 9.22
C VAL A 335 -25.08 20.97 9.11
N GLU A 336 -24.56 20.25 10.11
CA GLU A 336 -23.19 19.74 10.08
C GLU A 336 -22.98 18.79 8.89
N TYR A 337 -23.93 17.90 8.62
CA TYR A 337 -23.88 16.99 7.46
C TYR A 337 -23.84 17.75 6.14
N LEU A 338 -24.73 18.73 5.94
CA LEU A 338 -24.75 19.55 4.72
C LEU A 338 -23.44 20.34 4.54
N LEU A 339 -22.94 20.95 5.62
CA LEU A 339 -21.67 21.67 5.60
C LEU A 339 -20.50 20.73 5.29
N PHE A 340 -20.52 19.52 5.85
CA PHE A 340 -19.52 18.50 5.62
C PHE A 340 -19.48 18.14 4.13
N ILE A 341 -20.62 17.80 3.53
CA ILE A 341 -20.71 17.47 2.11
C ILE A 341 -20.28 18.64 1.22
N TYR A 342 -20.72 19.86 1.56
CA TYR A 342 -20.40 21.10 0.83
C TYR A 342 -18.88 21.34 0.72
N LEU A 343 -18.12 21.05 1.77
CA LEU A 343 -16.66 21.21 1.77
C LEU A 343 -15.92 19.98 1.21
N TRP A 344 -16.31 18.78 1.64
CA TRP A 344 -15.53 17.57 1.39
C TRP A 344 -15.72 17.00 -0.01
N VAL A 345 -16.91 17.09 -0.61
CA VAL A 345 -17.13 16.51 -1.95
C VAL A 345 -16.30 17.23 -3.02
N PRO A 346 -16.29 18.58 -3.10
CA PRO A 346 -15.44 19.29 -4.05
C PRO A 346 -13.94 19.08 -3.78
N LEU A 347 -13.52 19.10 -2.51
CA LEU A 347 -12.13 18.84 -2.11
C LEU A 347 -11.66 17.46 -2.59
N LEU A 348 -12.48 16.43 -2.37
CA LEU A 348 -12.18 15.07 -2.79
C LEU A 348 -12.15 14.91 -4.31
N GLN A 349 -13.09 15.54 -5.01
CA GLN A 349 -13.11 15.51 -6.47
C GLN A 349 -11.82 16.10 -7.03
N GLN A 350 -11.42 17.29 -6.56
CA GLN A 350 -10.20 17.95 -7.00
C GLN A 350 -8.95 17.10 -6.73
N GLY A 351 -8.81 16.56 -5.52
CA GLY A 351 -7.64 15.73 -5.20
C GLY A 351 -7.61 14.40 -5.96
N LEU A 352 -8.76 13.81 -6.29
CA LEU A 352 -8.83 12.64 -7.16
C LEU A 352 -8.52 12.96 -8.62
N ASP A 353 -8.86 14.15 -9.10
CA ASP A 353 -8.49 14.62 -10.44
C ASP A 353 -6.97 14.79 -10.55
N ASP A 354 -6.34 15.41 -9.55
CA ASP A 354 -4.88 15.55 -9.45
C ASP A 354 -4.20 14.18 -9.37
N TRP A 355 -4.72 13.29 -8.54
CA TRP A 355 -4.21 11.93 -8.42
C TRP A 355 -4.35 11.15 -9.74
N THR A 356 -5.49 11.29 -10.41
CA THR A 356 -5.76 10.66 -11.72
C THR A 356 -4.77 11.14 -12.77
N ASN A 357 -4.51 12.45 -12.83
CA ASN A 357 -3.54 13.01 -13.75
C ASN A 357 -2.13 12.44 -13.50
N ASN A 358 -1.68 12.40 -12.25
CA ASN A 358 -0.39 11.82 -11.89
C ASN A 358 -0.34 10.31 -12.20
N TYR A 359 -1.38 9.56 -11.82
CA TYR A 359 -1.47 8.12 -12.06
C TYR A 359 -1.40 7.77 -13.54
N ASN A 360 -2.15 8.50 -14.38
CA ASN A 360 -2.21 8.26 -15.81
C ASN A 360 -0.87 8.56 -16.51
N ASN A 361 -0.14 9.58 -16.05
CA ASN A 361 1.15 9.99 -16.60
C ASN A 361 2.34 9.24 -16.01
N TYR A 362 2.19 8.58 -14.86
CA TYR A 362 3.26 7.83 -14.24
C TYR A 362 3.72 6.63 -15.09
N LYS A 363 5.03 6.56 -15.37
CA LYS A 363 5.64 5.48 -16.12
C LYS A 363 5.70 4.19 -15.30
N ARG A 364 4.92 3.18 -15.69
CA ARG A 364 4.86 1.89 -15.00
C ARG A 364 6.17 1.12 -15.18
N ARG A 365 6.64 0.48 -14.11
CA ARG A 365 7.79 -0.42 -14.16
C ARG A 365 7.52 -1.64 -15.05
N TRP A 366 8.58 -2.23 -15.56
CA TRP A 366 8.51 -3.49 -16.28
C TRP A 366 8.01 -4.62 -15.37
N ASP A 367 7.00 -5.36 -15.81
CA ASP A 367 6.55 -6.59 -15.17
C ASP A 367 6.48 -7.69 -16.25
N PRO A 368 7.39 -8.69 -16.21
CA PRO A 368 7.40 -9.78 -17.20
C PRO A 368 6.15 -10.66 -17.13
N LYS A 369 5.39 -10.60 -16.03
CA LYS A 369 4.18 -11.39 -15.81
C LYS A 369 2.92 -10.65 -16.24
N SER A 370 3.05 -9.39 -16.64
CA SER A 370 1.94 -8.57 -17.12
C SER A 370 1.76 -8.78 -18.62
N MET A 371 0.53 -9.12 -19.04
CA MET A 371 0.11 -8.95 -20.44
C MET A 371 -0.40 -7.54 -20.75
N LEU A 372 -0.53 -6.74 -19.69
CA LEU A 372 -0.68 -5.27 -19.67
C LEU A 372 0.49 -4.55 -20.36
N PRO A 373 0.35 -3.43 -21.11
CA PRO A 373 1.48 -2.57 -21.42
C PRO A 373 2.29 -2.21 -20.17
N THR A 374 3.61 -2.38 -20.21
CA THR A 374 4.53 -1.96 -19.15
C THR A 374 5.65 -1.11 -19.74
N ARG A 375 6.45 -0.45 -18.91
CA ARG A 375 7.49 0.51 -19.33
C ARG A 375 6.97 1.79 -20.02
N CYS A 376 5.67 2.03 -19.99
CA CYS A 376 5.02 3.25 -20.45
C CYS A 376 4.05 3.77 -19.38
N SER A 377 3.60 5.02 -19.53
CA SER A 377 2.46 5.52 -18.76
C SER A 377 1.15 4.99 -19.33
N ALA A 378 0.07 5.08 -18.56
CA ALA A 378 -1.25 4.67 -19.03
C ALA A 378 -1.75 5.59 -20.15
N GLU A 379 -1.50 6.90 -20.02
CA GLU A 379 -1.85 7.90 -21.03
C GLU A 379 -1.13 7.62 -22.37
N TRP A 380 0.16 7.28 -22.30
CA TRP A 380 0.95 7.02 -23.50
C TRP A 380 0.44 5.81 -24.28
N CYS A 381 0.23 4.67 -23.63
CA CYS A 381 -0.26 3.50 -24.34
C CYS A 381 -1.72 3.63 -24.77
N TYR A 382 -2.54 4.39 -24.04
CA TYR A 382 -3.91 4.70 -24.46
C TYR A 382 -3.94 5.52 -25.76
N LYS A 383 -3.08 6.55 -25.87
CA LYS A 383 -3.02 7.44 -27.03
C LYS A 383 -2.27 6.82 -28.23
N TYR A 384 -1.20 6.08 -27.96
CA TYR A 384 -0.32 5.48 -28.98
C TYR A 384 -0.23 3.96 -28.82
N PRO A 385 -1.35 3.23 -28.97
CA PRO A 385 -1.36 1.80 -28.68
C PRO A 385 -0.44 0.98 -29.59
N ALA A 386 -0.27 1.39 -30.86
CA ALA A 386 0.59 0.71 -31.82
C ALA A 386 2.07 0.62 -31.35
N GLU A 387 2.56 1.63 -30.62
CA GLU A 387 3.93 1.70 -30.08
C GLU A 387 4.24 0.62 -29.04
N VAL A 388 3.19 0.00 -28.47
CA VAL A 388 3.30 -1.09 -27.49
C VAL A 388 2.57 -2.35 -27.96
N GLY A 389 2.29 -2.45 -29.27
CA GLY A 389 1.67 -3.62 -29.90
C GLY A 389 0.17 -3.78 -29.62
N GLY A 390 -0.54 -2.69 -29.31
CA GLY A 390 -1.99 -2.65 -29.15
C GLY A 390 -2.74 -2.03 -30.32
N GLU A 391 -4.05 -2.24 -30.36
CA GLU A 391 -4.96 -1.75 -31.40
C GLU A 391 -5.95 -0.72 -30.83
N GLN A 392 -6.24 0.37 -31.56
CA GLN A 392 -7.22 1.36 -31.12
C GLN A 392 -8.65 0.81 -31.30
N GLY A 393 -9.38 0.62 -30.20
CA GLY A 393 -10.74 0.07 -30.19
C GLY A 393 -11.87 1.10 -30.25
N LEU A 394 -11.56 2.40 -30.17
CA LEU A 394 -12.57 3.45 -30.06
C LEU A 394 -13.49 3.51 -31.28
N ILE A 395 -14.81 3.48 -31.05
CA ILE A 395 -15.83 3.76 -32.07
C ILE A 395 -16.15 5.24 -31.97
N ARG A 396 -15.92 5.99 -33.05
CA ARG A 396 -16.18 7.43 -33.05
C ARG A 396 -17.68 7.70 -33.02
N VAL A 397 -18.07 8.63 -32.16
CA VAL A 397 -19.45 9.10 -32.04
C VAL A 397 -19.45 10.61 -32.23
N PRO A 398 -20.28 11.16 -33.14
CA PRO A 398 -20.47 12.59 -33.28
C PRO A 398 -20.98 13.24 -31.99
N GLN A 399 -20.47 14.42 -31.67
CA GLN A 399 -20.80 15.08 -30.41
C GLN A 399 -22.30 15.41 -30.27
N ASN A 400 -22.97 15.74 -31.38
CA ASN A 400 -24.40 16.02 -31.40
C ASN A 400 -25.27 14.80 -31.03
N ALA A 401 -24.81 13.57 -31.28
CA ALA A 401 -25.54 12.37 -30.88
C ALA A 401 -25.51 12.19 -29.35
N VAL A 402 -24.36 12.51 -28.72
CA VAL A 402 -24.23 12.51 -27.26
C VAL A 402 -25.06 13.63 -26.65
N GLU A 403 -25.03 14.82 -27.24
CA GLU A 403 -25.82 15.98 -26.78
C GLU A 403 -27.32 15.72 -26.86
N ALA A 404 -27.81 15.04 -27.91
CA ALA A 404 -29.21 14.64 -28.00
C ALA A 404 -29.63 13.69 -26.85
N LEU A 405 -28.77 12.73 -26.48
CA LEU A 405 -29.01 11.84 -25.33
C LEU A 405 -28.93 12.61 -24.00
N GLU A 406 -28.05 13.62 -23.90
CA GLU A 406 -27.97 14.52 -22.75
C GLU A 406 -29.29 15.29 -22.56
N GLU A 407 -29.81 15.90 -23.64
CA GLU A 407 -31.05 16.67 -23.62
C GLU A 407 -32.29 15.81 -23.34
N GLU A 408 -32.36 14.60 -23.89
CA GLU A 408 -33.51 13.70 -23.73
C GLU A 408 -33.58 13.08 -22.33
N PHE A 409 -32.45 12.58 -21.81
CA PHE A 409 -32.44 11.79 -20.58
C PHE A 409 -32.01 12.59 -19.33
N TYR A 410 -31.33 13.73 -19.51
CA TYR A 410 -30.77 14.52 -18.43
C TYR A 410 -31.01 16.04 -18.61
N PRO A 411 -32.26 16.48 -18.84
CA PRO A 411 -32.56 17.91 -19.03
C PRO A 411 -32.15 18.78 -17.84
N GLU A 412 -32.09 18.20 -16.64
CA GLU A 412 -31.74 18.85 -15.37
C GLU A 412 -30.33 18.46 -14.90
N ALA A 413 -29.43 18.07 -15.82
CA ALA A 413 -28.09 17.59 -15.45
C ALA A 413 -27.33 18.53 -14.52
N ALA A 414 -27.46 19.85 -14.70
CA ALA A 414 -26.82 20.84 -13.83
C ALA A 414 -27.26 20.70 -12.36
N GLU A 415 -28.56 20.55 -12.11
CA GLU A 415 -29.11 20.40 -10.75
C GLU A 415 -28.84 18.99 -10.19
N MET A 416 -28.88 17.98 -11.05
CA MET A 416 -28.60 16.59 -10.69
C MET A 416 -27.16 16.41 -10.16
N MET A 417 -26.22 17.20 -10.70
CA MET A 417 -24.81 17.18 -10.34
C MET A 417 -24.49 18.04 -9.10
N ASP A 418 -25.46 18.80 -8.59
CA ASP A 418 -25.30 19.53 -7.34
C ASP A 418 -25.21 18.54 -6.17
N THR A 419 -24.15 18.64 -5.38
CA THR A 419 -23.90 17.74 -4.24
C THR A 419 -24.47 18.27 -2.94
N SER A 420 -24.84 19.55 -2.92
CA SER A 420 -25.50 20.24 -1.81
C SER A 420 -26.72 20.98 -2.36
N PRO A 421 -27.80 21.15 -1.57
CA PRO A 421 -28.95 21.93 -1.99
C PRO A 421 -28.55 23.35 -2.41
N LYS A 422 -29.14 23.86 -3.50
CA LYS A 422 -28.85 25.21 -4.01
C LYS A 422 -28.98 26.29 -2.94
N TRP A 423 -30.05 26.20 -2.15
CA TRP A 423 -30.29 27.15 -1.06
C TRP A 423 -29.15 27.20 -0.04
N PHE A 424 -28.53 26.06 0.26
CA PHE A 424 -27.46 25.97 1.25
C PHE A 424 -26.22 26.68 0.70
N SER A 425 -25.87 26.41 -0.55
CA SER A 425 -24.74 27.05 -1.23
C SER A 425 -24.94 28.57 -1.38
N GLU A 426 -26.16 29.02 -1.63
CA GLU A 426 -26.51 30.45 -1.70
C GLU A 426 -26.43 31.12 -0.33
N SER A 427 -27.04 30.52 0.70
CA SER A 427 -27.02 31.06 2.05
C SER A 427 -25.61 31.10 2.64
N ILE A 428 -24.72 30.14 2.32
CA ILE A 428 -23.30 30.22 2.71
C ILE A 428 -22.59 31.41 2.05
N LYS A 429 -22.89 31.73 0.78
CA LYS A 429 -22.31 32.90 0.11
C LYS A 429 -22.83 34.21 0.71
N GLU A 430 -24.13 34.27 1.02
CA GLU A 430 -24.73 35.43 1.70
C GLU A 430 -24.11 35.63 3.09
N LEU A 431 -23.93 34.55 3.85
CA LEU A 431 -23.27 34.55 5.16
C LEU A 431 -21.84 35.08 5.06
N GLN A 432 -21.08 34.64 4.07
CA GLN A 432 -19.71 35.12 3.83
C GLN A 432 -19.66 36.63 3.60
N VAL A 433 -20.57 37.16 2.77
CA VAL A 433 -20.64 38.60 2.48
C VAL A 433 -21.15 39.38 3.70
N GLY A 434 -22.20 38.89 4.36
CA GLY A 434 -22.85 39.57 5.48
C GLY A 434 -21.99 39.65 6.74
N MET A 435 -21.12 38.67 6.97
CA MET A 435 -20.23 38.59 8.13
C MET A 435 -18.76 38.92 7.80
N ASP A 436 -18.46 39.35 6.57
CA ASP A 436 -17.10 39.63 6.10
C ASP A 436 -16.12 38.47 6.34
N LEU A 437 -16.60 37.23 6.12
CA LEU A 437 -15.82 36.02 6.37
C LEU A 437 -14.82 35.79 5.23
N THR A 438 -13.54 35.74 5.57
CA THR A 438 -12.49 35.33 4.63
C THR A 438 -12.31 33.82 4.69
N ILE A 439 -12.79 33.11 3.65
CA ILE A 439 -12.60 31.66 3.53
C ILE A 439 -11.40 31.38 2.61
N PRO A 440 -10.32 30.76 3.12
CA PRO A 440 -9.19 30.38 2.27
C PRO A 440 -9.59 29.26 1.30
N PRO A 441 -8.85 29.07 0.19
CA PRO A 441 -8.97 27.85 -0.61
C PRO A 441 -8.83 26.62 0.29
N VAL A 442 -9.85 25.75 0.23
CA VAL A 442 -9.95 24.59 1.11
C VAL A 442 -9.02 23.48 0.64
N ASP A 443 -8.24 22.92 1.56
CA ASP A 443 -7.35 21.79 1.33
C ASP A 443 -7.38 20.80 2.51
N ILE A 444 -6.63 19.69 2.39
CA ILE A 444 -6.61 18.61 3.40
C ILE A 444 -6.08 19.04 4.78
N HIS A 445 -5.37 20.16 4.87
CA HIS A 445 -4.78 20.66 6.11
C HIS A 445 -5.70 21.66 6.82
N ASN A 446 -6.52 22.42 6.08
CA ASN A 446 -7.36 23.48 6.64
C ASN A 446 -8.88 23.20 6.59
N VAL A 447 -9.31 22.08 6.00
CA VAL A 447 -10.74 21.77 5.79
C VAL A 447 -11.54 21.75 7.10
N TRP A 448 -10.97 21.20 8.17
CA TRP A 448 -11.64 21.15 9.46
C TRP A 448 -11.68 22.51 10.17
N ASP A 449 -10.62 23.32 10.06
CA ASP A 449 -10.64 24.69 10.57
C ASP A 449 -11.70 25.54 9.86
N THR A 450 -11.79 25.36 8.53
CA THR A 450 -12.82 26.01 7.70
C THR A 450 -14.22 25.53 8.06
N PHE A 451 -14.39 24.23 8.29
CA PHE A 451 -15.65 23.64 8.75
C PHE A 451 -16.07 24.26 10.09
N SER A 452 -15.19 24.32 11.08
CA SER A 452 -15.50 24.90 12.39
C SER A 452 -15.84 26.39 12.31
N LEU A 453 -15.12 27.17 11.49
CA LEU A 453 -15.40 28.59 11.26
C LEU A 453 -16.80 28.80 10.67
N LEU A 454 -17.13 28.05 9.62
CA LEU A 454 -18.42 28.13 8.95
C LEU A 454 -19.55 27.66 9.86
N LEU A 455 -19.37 26.55 10.57
CA LEU A 455 -20.37 26.03 11.50
C LEU A 455 -20.69 27.03 12.61
N GLN A 456 -19.66 27.66 13.19
CA GLN A 456 -19.89 28.69 14.21
C GLN A 456 -20.62 29.90 13.61
N SER A 457 -20.24 30.34 12.41
CA SER A 457 -20.90 31.45 11.73
C SER A 457 -22.37 31.16 11.42
N ILE A 458 -22.69 29.93 11.01
CA ILE A 458 -24.07 29.48 10.78
C ILE A 458 -24.87 29.51 12.09
N ARG A 459 -24.29 29.02 13.20
CA ARG A 459 -24.94 29.03 14.51
C ARG A 459 -25.17 30.44 15.02
N ASP A 460 -24.21 31.33 14.84
CA ASP A 460 -24.33 32.74 15.22
C ASP A 460 -25.42 33.44 14.40
N TYR A 461 -25.47 33.16 13.10
CA TYR A 461 -26.54 33.64 12.21
C TYR A 461 -27.92 33.14 12.65
N ASP A 462 -28.08 31.83 12.86
CA ASP A 462 -29.36 31.25 13.27
C ASP A 462 -29.82 31.81 14.62
N SER A 463 -28.90 32.00 15.58
CA SER A 463 -29.20 32.64 16.86
C SER A 463 -29.68 34.08 16.69
N ALA A 464 -28.93 34.89 15.92
CA ALA A 464 -29.29 36.28 15.68
C ALA A 464 -30.60 36.43 14.89
N TRP A 465 -30.88 35.49 13.97
CA TRP A 465 -32.12 35.45 13.20
C TRP A 465 -33.32 35.18 14.10
N LEU A 466 -33.20 34.26 15.07
CA LEU A 466 -34.25 33.91 16.02
C LEU A 466 -34.49 34.98 17.09
N ASP A 467 -33.49 35.80 17.40
CA ASP A 467 -33.61 36.90 18.35
C ASP A 467 -34.46 38.07 17.81
N ASP A 468 -34.58 38.21 16.48
CA ASP A 468 -35.47 39.19 15.86
C ASP A 468 -36.87 38.60 15.64
N PRO A 469 -37.90 39.07 16.38
CA PRO A 469 -39.25 38.51 16.30
C PRO A 469 -39.97 38.81 14.97
N SER A 470 -39.41 39.65 14.09
CA SER A 470 -39.94 39.89 12.75
C SER A 470 -39.51 38.85 11.73
N ASN A 471 -38.51 38.03 12.07
CA ASN A 471 -38.00 36.98 11.20
C ASN A 471 -38.81 35.69 11.32
N GLU A 472 -38.92 34.97 10.20
CA GLU A 472 -39.58 33.65 10.15
C GLU A 472 -38.59 32.56 10.62
N PRO A 473 -38.84 31.83 11.72
CA PRO A 473 -37.91 30.81 12.23
C PRO A 473 -37.60 29.68 11.23
N SER A 474 -38.55 29.40 10.33
CA SER A 474 -38.42 28.40 9.27
C SER A 474 -37.31 28.70 8.25
N GLN A 475 -36.78 29.93 8.22
CA GLN A 475 -35.72 30.34 7.30
C GLN A 475 -34.30 30.13 7.85
N THR A 476 -34.16 29.70 9.11
CA THR A 476 -32.87 29.32 9.71
C THR A 476 -32.24 28.13 8.97
N PHE A 477 -30.91 28.02 9.00
CA PHE A 477 -30.21 26.86 8.45
C PHE A 477 -30.69 25.56 9.10
N ALA A 478 -30.82 25.55 10.43
CA ALA A 478 -31.31 24.39 11.17
C ALA A 478 -32.70 23.93 10.72
N SER A 479 -33.64 24.87 10.52
CA SER A 479 -35.01 24.52 10.11
C SER A 479 -35.11 24.09 8.65
N ARG A 480 -34.25 24.61 7.77
CA ARG A 480 -34.23 24.26 6.34
C ARG A 480 -33.47 22.96 6.06
N ALA A 481 -32.53 22.61 6.94
CA ALA A 481 -31.74 21.38 6.84
C ALA A 481 -32.47 20.16 7.44
N SER A 482 -33.35 20.39 8.42
CA SER A 482 -34.24 19.38 9.02
C SER A 482 -35.32 18.91 8.03
#